data_AF-A0A822FAT4-F1
#
_entry.id   AF-A0A822FAT4-F1
#
_cell.length_a   1.000
_cell.length_b   1.000
_cell.length_c   1.000
_cell.angle_alpha   90.00
_cell.angle_beta   90.00
_cell.angle_gamma   90.00
#
_symmetry.space_group_name_H-M   'P 1'
#
loop_
_entity.id
_entity.type
_entity.pdbx_description
1 polymer ?
#
loop_
_entity_poly.entity_id
_entity_poly.type
_entity_poly.pdbx_seq_one_letter_code
_entity_poly.pdbx_strand_id
1 'polypeptide(L)' 'MFIFSYSGADIAVVCREALLRPIRRLGSATHFKPVPNPKPDGPRQLWLVCSPGDPDAQELTLDKIKSDELCEPPV' A
#
# COMPACT_ATOMS: atom_id res chain seq x y z
N MET A 1 -3.32 -6.86 27.32
CA MET A 1 -2.19 -7.42 28.05
C MET A 1 -1.15 -7.93 27.05
N PHE A 2 -0.31 -7.06 26.47
CA PHE A 2 0.63 -7.49 25.41
C PHE A 2 1.98 -6.74 25.36
N ILE A 3 2.35 -5.89 26.32
CA ILE A 3 3.54 -4.99 26.14
C ILE A 3 4.65 -5.18 27.20
N PHE A 4 4.48 -5.99 28.24
CA PHE A 4 5.44 -6.01 29.38
C PHE A 4 6.63 -6.98 29.25
N SER A 5 6.83 -7.67 28.11
CA SER A 5 7.96 -8.59 27.93
C SER A 5 8.46 -8.72 26.48
N TYR A 6 8.42 -7.65 25.71
CA TYR A 6 9.10 -7.61 24.41
C TYR A 6 10.50 -7.02 24.58
N SER A 7 11.52 -7.77 24.15
CA SER A 7 12.88 -7.28 24.07
C SER A 7 12.98 -6.24 22.96
N GLY A 8 13.94 -5.30 23.04
CA GLY A 8 14.16 -4.31 21.97
C GLY A 8 14.37 -4.96 20.58
N ALA A 9 14.84 -6.21 20.55
CA ALA A 9 14.93 -7.02 19.34
C ALA A 9 13.55 -7.37 18.75
N ASP A 10 12.59 -7.76 19.58
CA ASP A 10 11.24 -8.12 19.11
C ASP A 10 10.51 -6.91 18.53
N ILE A 11 10.67 -5.75 19.17
CA ILE A 11 10.12 -4.47 18.67
C ILE A 11 10.71 -4.14 17.30
N ALA A 12 12.03 -4.30 17.13
CA ALA A 12 12.70 -4.07 15.84
C ALA A 12 12.20 -5.03 14.75
N VAL A 13 11.99 -6.31 15.08
CA VAL A 13 11.45 -7.30 14.15
C VAL A 13 10.02 -6.95 13.75
N VAL A 14 9.16 -6.56 14.70
CA VAL A 14 7.78 -6.17 14.41
C VAL A 14 7.71 -4.91 13.57
N CYS A 15 8.51 -3.87 13.86
CA CYS A 15 8.58 -2.67 13.05
C CYS A 15 9.04 -2.97 11.61
N ARG A 16 10.03 -3.85 11.45
CA ARG A 16 10.50 -4.26 10.12
C ARG A 16 9.42 -4.99 9.33
N GLU A 17 8.73 -5.94 9.96
CA GLU A 17 7.63 -6.66 9.32
C GLU A 17 6.46 -5.73 9.00
N ALA A 18 6.16 -4.75 9.86
CA ALA A 18 5.12 -3.75 9.61
C ALA A 18 5.45 -2.89 8.38
N LEU A 19 6.72 -2.48 8.21
CA LEU A 19 7.18 -1.69 7.06
C LEU A 19 7.18 -2.49 5.74
N LEU A 20 7.45 -3.79 5.79
CA LEU A 20 7.48 -4.65 4.59
C LEU A 20 6.11 -5.20 4.19
N ARG A 21 5.14 -5.21 5.11
CA ARG A 21 3.78 -5.70 4.87
C ARG A 21 3.05 -4.98 3.72
N PRO A 22 3.14 -3.64 3.56
CA PRO A 22 2.59 -2.92 2.41
C PRO A 22 3.19 -3.36 1.08
N ILE A 23 4.52 -3.50 1.00
CA ILE A 23 5.23 -3.92 -0.22
C ILE A 23 4.77 -5.32 -0.65
N ARG A 24 4.63 -6.23 0.31
CA ARG A 24 4.12 -7.59 0.05
C ARG A 24 2.68 -7.55 -0.49
N ARG A 25 1.80 -6.73 0.09
CA ARG A 25 0.41 -6.57 -0.41
C ARG A 25 0.39 -6.01 -1.82
N LEU A 26 1.23 -5.03 -2.11
CA LEU A 26 1.35 -4.37 -3.40
C LEU A 26 1.78 -5.36 -4.50
N GLY A 27 2.75 -6.25 -4.22
CA GLY A 27 3.19 -7.27 -5.16
C GLY A 27 2.16 -8.39 -5.42
N SER A 28 1.30 -8.70 -4.45
CA SER A 28 0.22 -9.68 -4.60
C SER A 28 -1.11 -9.09 -5.08
N ALA A 29 -1.21 -7.77 -5.22
CA ALA A 29 -2.44 -7.10 -5.60
C ALA A 29 -2.73 -7.26 -7.10
N THR A 30 -3.94 -7.72 -7.40
CA THR A 30 -4.47 -7.82 -8.77
C THR A 30 -5.49 -6.74 -9.08
N HIS A 31 -5.87 -5.92 -8.09
CA HIS A 31 -6.93 -4.93 -8.17
C HIS A 31 -6.43 -3.55 -7.69
N PHE A 32 -6.63 -2.54 -8.52
CA PHE A 32 -6.26 -1.16 -8.25
C PHE A 32 -7.45 -0.23 -8.45
N LYS A 33 -7.59 0.74 -7.56
CA LYS A 33 -8.62 1.78 -7.64
C LYS A 33 -7.98 3.12 -8.02
N PRO A 34 -8.47 3.79 -9.08
CA PRO A 34 -8.05 5.15 -9.39
C PRO A 34 -8.68 6.12 -8.38
N VAL A 35 -7.87 6.88 -7.67
CA VAL A 35 -8.29 7.92 -6.75
C VAL A 35 -7.80 9.28 -7.27
N PRO A 36 -8.67 10.30 -7.32
CA PRO A 36 -8.28 11.62 -7.78
C PRO A 36 -7.21 12.20 -6.85
N ASN A 37 -6.10 12.66 -7.43
CA ASN A 37 -5.02 13.29 -6.66
C ASN A 37 -5.46 14.68 -6.19
N PRO A 38 -5.42 14.99 -4.88
CA PRO A 38 -5.72 16.33 -4.38
C PRO A 38 -4.57 17.33 -4.63
N LYS A 39 -3.38 16.87 -5.04
CA LYS A 39 -2.24 17.76 -5.33
C LYS A 39 -2.34 18.31 -6.77
N PRO A 40 -2.24 19.63 -6.96
CA PRO A 40 -2.27 20.25 -8.29
C PRO A 40 -0.99 20.03 -9.13
N ASP A 41 0.09 19.55 -8.50
CA ASP A 41 1.44 19.46 -9.09
C ASP A 41 1.85 18.01 -9.47
N GLY A 42 0.89 17.08 -9.50
CA GLY A 42 1.13 15.66 -9.72
C GLY A 42 0.19 15.01 -10.75
N PRO A 43 0.38 13.72 -11.05
CA PRO A 43 -0.48 13.01 -11.99
C PRO A 43 -1.93 13.06 -11.53
N ARG A 44 -2.84 13.25 -12.50
CA ARG A 44 -4.28 13.48 -12.28
C ARG A 44 -4.98 12.32 -11.57
N GLN A 45 -4.41 11.12 -11.63
CA GLN A 45 -4.93 9.89 -11.05
C GLN A 45 -3.81 9.18 -10.30
N LEU A 46 -4.11 8.80 -9.06
CA LEU A 46 -3.27 7.95 -8.23
C LEU A 46 -3.93 6.58 -8.09
N TRP A 47 -3.18 5.52 -8.28
CA TRP A 47 -3.66 4.16 -8.10
C TRP A 47 -3.40 3.70 -6.68
N LEU A 48 -4.45 3.23 -6.03
CA LEU A 48 -4.39 2.61 -4.71
C LEU A 48 -4.69 1.12 -4.83
N VAL A 49 -3.95 0.29 -4.10
CA VAL A 49 -4.29 -1.13 -3.95
C VAL A 49 -5.63 -1.22 -3.25
N CYS A 50 -6.58 -1.92 -3.87
CA CYS A 50 -7.93 -2.09 -3.33
C CYS A 50 -8.22 -3.55 -3.02
N SER A 51 -9.26 -3.77 -2.21
CA SER A 51 -9.78 -5.12 -1.98
C SER A 51 -10.59 -5.53 -3.23
N PRO A 52 -10.63 -6.81 -3.61
CA PRO A 52 -11.45 -7.28 -4.75
C PRO A 52 -12.97 -7.08 -4.56
N GLY A 53 -13.41 -6.59 -3.40
CA GLY A 53 -14.82 -6.28 -3.12
C GLY A 53 -15.25 -4.86 -3.45
N ASP A 54 -14.35 -3.99 -3.92
CA ASP A 54 -14.66 -2.60 -4.21
C ASP A 54 -15.22 -2.43 -5.64
N PRO A 55 -16.31 -1.66 -5.84
CA PRO A 55 -16.98 -1.54 -7.13
C PRO A 55 -16.16 -0.80 -8.21
N ASP A 56 -15.17 0.00 -7.80
CA ASP A 56 -14.26 0.72 -8.71
C ASP A 56 -12.91 0.00 -8.88
N ALA A 57 -12.82 -1.26 -8.48
CA ALA A 57 -11.59 -2.04 -8.57
C ALA A 57 -11.34 -2.46 -10.03
N GLN A 58 -10.25 -1.97 -10.60
CA GLN A 58 -9.81 -2.36 -11.93
C GLN A 58 -8.72 -3.43 -11.84
N GLU A 59 -8.90 -4.53 -12.58
CA GLU A 59 -7.89 -5.60 -12.66
C GLU A 59 -6.66 -5.08 -13.42
N LEU A 60 -5.65 -4.68 -12.65
CA LEU A 60 -4.37 -4.19 -13.14
C LEU A 60 -3.27 -4.89 -12.36
N THR A 61 -2.13 -5.11 -13.01
CA THR A 61 -0.93 -5.66 -12.36
C THR A 61 0.04 -4.52 -12.11
N LEU A 62 0.80 -4.60 -11.01
CA LEU A 62 1.80 -3.59 -10.65
C LEU A 62 2.78 -3.27 -11.78
N ASP A 63 3.10 -4.26 -12.60
CA ASP A 63 4.00 -4.15 -13.77
C ASP A 63 3.51 -3.14 -14.83
N LYS A 64 2.19 -2.90 -14.89
CA LYS A 64 1.57 -1.98 -15.85
C LYS A 64 1.38 -0.56 -15.28
N ILE A 65 1.58 -0.37 -13.98
CA ILE A 65 1.38 0.90 -13.29
C ILE A 65 2.72 1.62 -13.18
N LYS A 66 2.78 2.87 -13.66
CA LYS A 66 3.98 3.68 -13.56
C LYS A 66 4.19 4.13 -12.11
N SER A 67 5.43 4.08 -11.63
CA SER A 67 5.78 4.43 -10.23
C SER A 67 5.32 5.83 -9.81
N ASP A 68 5.24 6.76 -10.77
CA ASP A 68 4.74 8.13 -10.57
C ASP A 68 3.24 8.22 -10.29
N GLU A 69 2.44 7.24 -10.73
CA GLU A 69 0.99 7.19 -10.51
C GLU A 69 0.61 6.39 -9.26
N LEU A 70 1.59 5.88 -8.51
CA LEU A 70 1.33 5.06 -7.34
C LEU A 70 1.12 5.96 -6.11
N CYS A 71 -0.03 5.81 -5.45
CA CYS A 71 -0.23 6.48 -4.17
C CYS A 71 0.60 5.77 -3.10
N GLU A 72 1.49 6.50 -2.42
CA GLU A 72 2.10 5.99 -1.21
C GLU A 72 0.99 5.75 -0.16
N PRO A 73 0.85 4.52 0.37
CA PRO A 73 -0.14 4.27 1.40
C PRO A 73 0.18 5.16 2.61
N PRO A 74 -0.83 5.76 3.27
CA PRO A 74 -0.59 6.52 4.48
C PRO A 74 0.09 5.63 5.51
N VAL A 75 1.18 6.16 6.08
CA VAL A 75 2.00 5.52 7.12
C VAL A 75 1.21 5.23 8.40
#